data_AF-A0A3D4IF36-F1
#
_entry.id   AF-A0A3D4IF36-F1
#
_cell.length_a   1.000
_cell.length_b   1.000
_cell.length_c   1.000
_cell.angle_alpha   90.00
_cell.angle_beta   90.00
_cell.angle_gamma   90.00
#
_symmetry.space_group_name_H-M   'P 1'
#
loop_
_entity.id
_entity.type
_entity.pdbx_description
1 polymer ?
#
loop_
_entity_poly.entity_id
_entity_poly.type
_entity_poly.pdbx_seq_one_letter_code
_entity_poly.pdbx_strand_id
1 'polypeptide(L)'
;MNRRRFLKQSAWAIPALAIPEWILSDPYRPLPMNTLPFTPVRIRGAVQSNGKGIPHVAVTDGISVVTTDAKGTFTLISTSNQPFVYVSIPAGYKIPQNATGTARFYQPIRSDNKGEMTALFTLQPEDVSQESHRFLALGDVQTQNKYETARFLNETIPDIQQTLNTGMAAFGVSVGDIMFDDLSLYPDYEAGVQKTGIPFFQVMGNHDLDFDGFTDESSTRTFTRHFGPTYYSFNRGAVHYVVLEDVMWVKSGYLGYIHQEQLT
;
A
#
# COMPACT_ATOMS: atom_id res chain seq x y z
N MET A 1 31.69 -53.99 -20.11
CA MET A 1 30.38 -53.33 -20.32
C MET A 1 30.58 -52.15 -21.28
N ASN A 2 29.96 -52.18 -22.46
CA ASN A 2 30.35 -51.37 -23.61
C ASN A 2 29.63 -50.00 -23.62
N ARG A 3 30.37 -48.88 -23.60
CA ARG A 3 29.87 -47.48 -23.51
C ARG A 3 28.80 -47.13 -24.56
N ARG A 4 28.74 -47.86 -25.68
CA ARG A 4 27.75 -47.67 -26.75
C ARG A 4 26.33 -48.17 -26.43
N ARG A 5 26.15 -48.98 -25.38
CA ARG A 5 24.82 -49.54 -25.04
C ARG A 5 24.03 -48.66 -24.05
N PHE A 6 24.72 -47.86 -23.24
CA PHE A 6 24.10 -46.96 -22.25
C PHE A 6 23.36 -45.78 -22.91
N LEU A 7 23.93 -45.22 -23.98
CA LEU A 7 23.33 -44.09 -24.72
C LEU A 7 22.08 -44.47 -25.55
N LYS A 8 21.82 -45.77 -25.78
CA LYS A 8 20.64 -46.21 -26.56
C LYS A 8 19.40 -46.47 -25.70
N GLN A 9 19.53 -46.55 -24.36
CA GLN A 9 18.39 -46.83 -23.47
C GLN A 9 17.82 -45.59 -22.77
N SER A 10 18.49 -44.45 -22.84
CA SER A 10 18.04 -43.18 -22.24
C SER A 10 17.31 -42.23 -23.20
N ALA A 11 17.10 -42.63 -24.46
CA ALA A 11 16.55 -41.74 -25.50
C ALA A 11 15.01 -41.79 -25.67
N TRP A 12 14.27 -42.48 -24.80
CA TRP A 12 12.83 -42.74 -24.98
C TRP A 12 11.92 -42.22 -23.86
N ALA A 13 12.29 -41.13 -23.16
CA ALA A 13 11.38 -40.54 -22.16
C ALA A 13 11.67 -39.07 -21.79
N ILE A 14 12.08 -38.23 -22.73
CA ILE A 14 11.98 -36.78 -22.56
C ILE A 14 11.22 -36.27 -23.78
N PRO A 15 10.02 -35.68 -23.64
CA PRO A 15 9.43 -34.96 -24.76
C PRO A 15 10.44 -33.86 -25.08
N ALA A 16 11.08 -33.98 -26.25
CA ALA A 16 11.97 -32.96 -26.74
C ALA A 16 11.14 -31.67 -26.80
N LEU A 17 11.32 -30.82 -25.79
CA LEU A 17 10.94 -29.42 -25.86
C LEU A 17 11.63 -28.92 -27.13
N ALA A 18 10.85 -28.75 -28.19
CA ALA A 18 11.35 -28.22 -29.44
C ALA A 18 11.80 -26.79 -29.14
N ILE A 19 13.08 -26.63 -28.80
CA ILE A 19 13.70 -25.31 -28.67
C ILE A 19 13.61 -24.70 -30.06
N PRO A 20 12.89 -23.58 -30.23
CA PRO A 20 12.75 -22.95 -31.52
C PRO A 20 14.12 -22.71 -32.16
N GLU A 21 14.23 -22.98 -33.45
CA GLU A 21 15.49 -22.94 -34.22
C GLU A 21 16.21 -21.58 -34.12
N TRP A 22 15.45 -20.50 -33.92
CA TRP A 22 15.98 -19.16 -33.70
C TRP A 22 16.73 -18.98 -32.37
N ILE A 23 16.39 -19.74 -31.31
CA ILE A 23 17.12 -19.74 -30.03
C ILE A 23 18.46 -20.49 -30.18
N LEU A 24 18.50 -21.53 -31.00
CA LEU A 24 19.73 -22.28 -31.29
C LEU A 24 20.69 -21.49 -32.19
N SER A 25 20.17 -20.59 -33.03
CA SER A 25 20.96 -19.81 -33.99
C SER A 25 21.80 -18.70 -33.36
N ASP A 26 21.39 -18.20 -32.18
CA ASP A 26 22.15 -17.25 -31.38
C ASP A 26 21.71 -17.39 -29.90
N PRO A 27 22.41 -18.21 -29.10
CA PRO A 27 22.04 -18.46 -27.70
C PRO A 27 22.27 -17.25 -26.79
N TYR A 28 22.90 -16.19 -27.31
CA TYR A 28 23.11 -14.92 -26.61
C TYR A 28 22.17 -13.82 -27.10
N ARG A 29 21.33 -14.11 -28.10
CA ARG A 29 20.32 -13.16 -28.58
C ARG A 29 19.40 -12.80 -27.41
N PRO A 30 19.23 -11.51 -27.08
CA PRO A 30 18.24 -11.10 -26.11
C PRO A 30 16.89 -11.65 -26.57
N LEU A 31 16.24 -12.46 -25.73
CA LEU A 31 14.87 -12.86 -25.99
C LEU A 31 14.05 -11.57 -26.18
N PRO A 32 13.18 -11.49 -27.19
CA PRO A 32 12.27 -10.35 -27.29
C PRO A 32 11.48 -10.28 -25.98
N MET A 33 11.81 -9.31 -25.13
CA MET A 33 10.96 -8.96 -24.02
C MET A 33 9.69 -8.42 -24.64
N ASN A 34 8.62 -9.21 -24.64
CA ASN A 34 7.30 -8.67 -24.89
C ASN A 34 7.10 -7.56 -23.85
N THR A 35 7.16 -6.33 -24.33
CA THR A 35 7.07 -5.13 -23.53
C THR A 35 5.69 -5.07 -22.88
N LEU A 36 5.72 -5.25 -21.55
CA LEU A 36 4.73 -5.02 -20.50
C LEU A 36 3.39 -5.81 -20.60
N PRO A 37 3.08 -6.70 -19.63
CA PRO A 37 1.72 -7.23 -19.45
C PRO A 37 0.71 -6.16 -18.99
N PHE A 38 1.15 -4.91 -18.80
CA PHE A 38 0.38 -3.83 -18.21
C PHE A 38 0.16 -2.70 -19.21
N THR A 39 -1.05 -2.16 -19.24
CA THR A 39 -1.43 -1.05 -20.11
C THR A 39 -1.24 0.29 -19.41
N PRO A 40 -0.85 1.36 -20.11
CA PRO A 40 -0.81 2.70 -19.53
C PRO A 40 -2.20 3.17 -19.10
N VAL A 41 -2.27 3.85 -17.96
CA VAL A 41 -3.48 4.51 -17.46
C VAL A 41 -3.19 5.99 -17.26
N ARG A 42 -3.90 6.86 -17.98
CA ARG A 42 -3.85 8.31 -17.75
C ARG A 42 -4.87 8.68 -16.69
N ILE A 43 -4.38 9.25 -15.60
CA ILE A 43 -5.20 9.74 -14.49
C ILE A 43 -5.22 11.26 -14.56
N ARG A 44 -6.42 11.84 -14.71
CA ARG A 44 -6.63 13.28 -14.61
C ARG A 44 -7.39 13.60 -13.35
N GLY A 45 -7.00 14.63 -12.63
CA GLY A 45 -7.65 14.86 -11.35
C GLY A 45 -7.46 16.25 -10.79
N ALA A 46 -8.03 16.42 -9.60
CA ALA A 46 -7.86 17.61 -8.81
C ALA A 46 -7.75 17.29 -7.32
N VAL A 47 -6.99 18.12 -6.62
CA VAL A 47 -7.01 18.21 -5.17
C VAL A 47 -7.63 19.55 -4.82
N GLN A 48 -8.68 19.55 -4.01
CA GLN A 48 -9.45 20.75 -3.69
C GLN A 48 -9.85 20.82 -2.22
N SER A 49 -10.15 22.02 -1.76
CA SER A 49 -10.80 22.28 -0.48
C SER A 49 -11.91 23.31 -0.67
N ASN A 50 -13.11 23.00 -0.18
CA ASN A 50 -14.29 23.87 -0.32
C ASN A 50 -14.51 24.33 -1.77
N GLY A 51 -14.31 23.44 -2.74
CA GLY A 51 -14.44 23.70 -4.18
C GLY A 51 -13.32 24.53 -4.82
N LYS A 52 -12.28 24.91 -4.06
CA LYS A 52 -11.10 25.61 -4.57
C LYS A 52 -9.93 24.65 -4.70
N GLY A 53 -9.25 24.66 -5.84
CA GLY A 53 -8.06 23.85 -6.05
C GLY A 53 -6.92 24.20 -5.10
N ILE A 54 -6.16 23.18 -4.67
CA ILE A 54 -4.99 23.32 -3.81
C ILE A 54 -3.74 23.10 -4.67
N PRO A 55 -2.89 24.11 -4.86
CA PRO A 55 -1.69 23.97 -5.67
C PRO A 55 -0.57 23.22 -4.92
N HIS A 56 0.38 22.67 -5.69
CA HIS A 56 1.61 22.03 -5.19
C HIS A 56 1.42 20.83 -4.25
N VAL A 57 0.28 20.13 -4.35
CA VAL A 57 0.05 18.88 -3.62
C VAL A 57 0.66 17.73 -4.42
N ALA A 58 1.50 16.93 -3.77
CA ALA A 58 2.07 15.73 -4.37
C ALA A 58 1.00 14.63 -4.50
N VAL A 59 0.91 14.06 -5.70
CA VAL A 59 0.01 12.97 -6.07
C VAL A 59 0.86 11.87 -6.71
N THR A 60 0.66 10.63 -6.30
CA THR A 60 1.48 9.49 -6.69
C THR A 60 0.65 8.24 -6.93
N ASP A 61 1.19 7.31 -7.70
CA ASP A 61 0.71 5.92 -7.81
C ASP A 61 1.59 4.92 -7.05
N GLY A 62 2.61 5.41 -6.33
CA GLY A 62 3.63 4.61 -5.65
C GLY A 62 4.98 4.57 -6.36
N ILE A 63 5.03 4.90 -7.65
CA ILE A 63 6.30 4.97 -8.40
C ILE A 63 6.56 6.39 -8.90
N SER A 64 5.54 7.02 -9.47
CA SER A 64 5.66 8.33 -10.09
C SER A 64 4.95 9.39 -9.27
N VAL A 65 5.64 10.49 -8.99
CA VAL A 65 5.08 11.65 -8.27
C VAL A 65 4.89 12.82 -9.22
N VAL A 66 3.70 13.42 -9.20
CA VAL A 66 3.38 14.69 -9.84
C VAL A 66 2.84 15.69 -8.82
N THR A 67 2.90 16.98 -9.11
CA THR A 67 2.32 18.02 -8.24
C THR A 67 1.15 18.70 -8.91
N THR A 68 0.12 19.04 -8.13
CA THR A 68 -0.99 19.85 -8.65
C THR A 68 -0.54 21.24 -9.11
N ASP A 69 -1.18 21.74 -10.17
CA ASP A 69 -0.94 23.06 -10.72
C ASP A 69 -1.62 24.19 -9.90
N ALA A 70 -1.52 25.43 -10.38
CA ALA A 70 -2.14 26.60 -9.73
C ALA A 70 -3.67 26.50 -9.54
N LYS A 71 -4.35 25.62 -10.29
CA LYS A 71 -5.79 25.37 -10.19
C LYS A 71 -6.09 24.10 -9.38
N GLY A 72 -5.08 23.49 -8.76
CA GLY A 72 -5.19 22.24 -8.02
C GLY A 72 -5.37 21.00 -8.90
N THR A 73 -5.12 21.10 -10.21
CA THR A 73 -5.32 19.99 -11.15
C THR A 73 -4.02 19.23 -11.42
N PHE A 74 -4.11 17.96 -11.76
CA PHE A 74 -2.95 17.14 -12.10
C PHE A 74 -3.25 16.16 -13.26
N THR A 75 -2.19 15.68 -13.90
CA THR A 75 -2.23 14.53 -14.80
C THR A 75 -1.05 13.61 -14.45
N LEU A 76 -1.34 12.35 -14.19
CA LEU A 76 -0.38 11.29 -13.88
C LEU A 76 -0.52 10.17 -14.91
N ILE A 77 0.59 9.63 -15.41
CA ILE A 77 0.61 8.44 -16.26
C ILE A 77 1.07 7.26 -15.40
N SER A 78 0.13 6.37 -15.09
CA SER A 78 0.34 5.16 -14.31
C SER A 78 0.24 3.92 -15.21
N THR A 79 0.22 2.73 -14.61
CA THR A 79 0.08 1.43 -15.29
C THR A 79 -1.05 0.61 -14.67
N SER A 80 -1.63 -0.31 -15.44
CA SER A 80 -2.78 -1.11 -15.01
C SER A 80 -2.52 -2.08 -13.84
N ASN A 81 -1.27 -2.26 -13.42
CA ASN A 81 -0.90 -3.02 -12.23
C ASN A 81 -0.76 -2.17 -10.97
N GLN A 82 -0.71 -0.84 -11.07
CA GLN A 82 -0.67 -0.02 -9.87
C GLN A 82 -2.06 -0.02 -9.21
N PRO A 83 -2.13 -0.29 -7.89
CA PRO A 83 -3.42 -0.50 -7.24
C PRO A 83 -4.14 0.82 -6.93
N PHE A 84 -3.40 1.89 -6.66
CA PHE A 84 -3.93 3.14 -6.13
C PHE A 84 -3.27 4.37 -6.71
N VAL A 85 -4.05 5.45 -6.79
CA VAL A 85 -3.54 6.82 -6.87
C VAL A 85 -3.87 7.53 -5.57
N TYR A 86 -2.93 8.28 -5.01
CA TYR A 86 -3.08 8.84 -3.69
C TYR A 86 -2.28 10.13 -3.51
N VAL A 87 -2.66 10.89 -2.48
CA VAL A 87 -2.06 12.21 -2.19
C VAL A 87 -1.20 12.16 -0.95
N SER A 88 -0.05 12.82 -1.00
CA SER A 88 0.65 13.19 0.23
C SER A 88 -0.11 14.36 0.84
N ILE A 89 -0.85 14.08 1.92
CA ILE A 89 -1.73 15.06 2.56
C ILE A 89 -0.88 16.31 2.93
N PRO A 90 -1.21 17.51 2.40
CA PRO A 90 -0.46 18.72 2.71
C PRO A 90 -0.74 19.19 4.15
N ALA A 91 0.21 19.93 4.71
CA ALA A 91 0.05 20.56 6.01
C ALA A 91 -1.15 21.52 6.03
N GLY A 92 -1.79 21.68 7.19
CA GLY A 92 -2.96 22.55 7.37
C GLY A 92 -4.30 21.91 6.99
N TYR A 93 -4.31 20.63 6.62
CA TYR A 93 -5.54 19.89 6.33
C TYR A 93 -5.75 18.72 7.30
N LYS A 94 -7.02 18.37 7.51
CA LYS A 94 -7.44 17.16 8.23
C LYS A 94 -7.01 15.93 7.44
N ILE A 95 -6.65 14.87 8.15
CA ILE A 95 -6.46 13.55 7.53
C ILE A 95 -7.85 13.03 7.17
N PRO A 96 -8.17 12.80 5.88
CA PRO A 96 -9.45 12.23 5.50
C PRO A 96 -9.59 10.82 6.07
N GLN A 97 -10.80 10.41 6.43
CA GLN A 97 -11.05 9.10 7.06
C GLN A 97 -12.09 8.28 6.29
N ASN A 98 -11.96 6.96 6.37
CA ASN A 98 -13.03 6.02 6.13
C ASN A 98 -14.04 6.07 7.30
N ALA A 99 -15.21 5.47 7.11
CA ALA A 99 -16.19 5.33 8.20
C ALA A 99 -15.62 4.57 9.41
N THR A 100 -14.63 3.69 9.18
CA THR A 100 -13.89 2.93 10.19
C THR A 100 -12.83 3.74 10.93
N GLY A 101 -12.62 5.01 10.56
CA GLY A 101 -11.63 5.90 11.21
C GLY A 101 -10.22 5.79 10.63
N THR A 102 -9.93 4.78 9.80
CA THR A 102 -8.67 4.64 9.06
C THR A 102 -8.49 5.75 8.04
N ALA A 103 -7.25 6.14 7.75
CA ALA A 103 -6.94 7.22 6.83
C ALA A 103 -7.34 6.88 5.38
N ARG A 104 -7.94 7.83 4.67
CA ARG A 104 -8.48 7.65 3.32
C ARG A 104 -7.94 8.71 2.36
N PHE A 105 -6.66 8.59 2.01
CA PHE A 105 -5.95 9.52 1.13
C PHE A 105 -5.72 8.96 -0.29
N TYR A 106 -6.36 7.84 -0.63
CA TYR A 106 -6.17 7.09 -1.87
C TYR A 106 -7.48 6.77 -2.60
N GLN A 107 -7.36 6.45 -3.88
CA GLN A 107 -8.44 5.91 -4.71
C GLN A 107 -7.90 4.73 -5.52
N PRO A 108 -8.65 3.61 -5.64
CA PRO A 108 -8.26 2.50 -6.50
C PRO A 108 -8.13 2.95 -7.96
N ILE A 109 -7.05 2.56 -8.63
CA ILE A 109 -6.89 2.81 -10.07
C ILE A 109 -7.83 1.90 -10.83
N ARG A 110 -8.80 2.51 -11.51
CA ARG A 110 -9.79 1.82 -12.34
C ARG A 110 -10.01 2.64 -13.61
N SER A 111 -9.34 2.25 -14.68
CA SER A 111 -9.47 2.93 -15.97
C SER A 111 -10.71 2.48 -16.73
N ASP A 112 -11.21 3.34 -17.60
CA ASP A 112 -12.14 2.95 -18.64
C ASP A 112 -11.44 2.14 -19.76
N ASN A 113 -12.19 1.75 -20.79
CA ASN A 113 -11.69 0.99 -21.94
C ASN A 113 -10.66 1.77 -22.80
N LYS A 114 -10.44 3.06 -22.53
CA LYS A 114 -9.47 3.92 -23.20
C LYS A 114 -8.21 4.14 -22.36
N GLY A 115 -8.13 3.53 -21.18
CA GLY A 115 -7.02 3.76 -20.26
C GLY A 115 -7.10 5.12 -19.58
N GLU A 116 -8.29 5.70 -19.41
CA GLU A 116 -8.48 6.99 -18.72
C GLU A 116 -9.18 6.79 -17.37
N MET A 117 -8.79 7.57 -16.37
CA MET A 117 -9.43 7.63 -15.06
C MET A 117 -9.49 9.08 -14.57
N THR A 118 -10.55 9.42 -13.83
CA THR A 118 -10.62 10.66 -13.07
C THR A 118 -10.42 10.40 -11.57
N ALA A 119 -9.63 11.23 -10.90
CA ALA A 119 -9.44 11.17 -9.44
C ALA A 119 -9.68 12.55 -8.80
N LEU A 120 -10.51 12.59 -7.75
CA LEU A 120 -10.83 13.83 -7.03
C LEU A 120 -10.58 13.69 -5.54
N PHE A 121 -9.62 14.44 -5.02
CA PHE A 121 -9.33 14.48 -3.58
C PHE A 121 -9.90 15.77 -2.99
N THR A 122 -10.82 15.64 -2.04
CA THR A 122 -11.39 16.79 -1.33
C THR A 122 -10.87 16.80 0.10
N LEU A 123 -10.08 17.82 0.44
CA LEU A 123 -9.49 18.00 1.75
C LEU A 123 -10.25 19.06 2.54
N GLN A 124 -10.35 18.85 3.85
CA GLN A 124 -10.92 19.81 4.78
C GLN A 124 -9.78 20.53 5.50
N PRO A 125 -9.82 21.87 5.62
CA PRO A 125 -8.85 22.59 6.43
C PRO A 125 -8.88 22.10 7.86
N GLU A 126 -7.73 22.09 8.51
CA GLU A 126 -7.63 21.78 9.93
C GLU A 126 -8.00 23.01 10.75
N ASP A 127 -8.90 22.83 11.72
CA ASP A 127 -9.37 23.92 12.59
C ASP A 127 -8.44 24.10 13.81
N VAL A 128 -7.67 23.06 14.14
CA VAL A 128 -6.70 23.03 15.23
C VAL A 128 -5.29 23.29 14.69
N SER A 129 -4.51 24.12 15.38
CA SER A 129 -3.12 24.37 14.99
C SER A 129 -2.32 23.06 14.88
N GLN A 130 -1.52 22.94 13.82
CA GLN A 130 -0.58 21.84 13.60
C GLN A 130 0.87 22.21 13.97
N GLU A 131 1.10 23.37 14.58
CA GLU A 131 2.45 23.74 15.08
C GLU A 131 2.97 22.76 16.13
N SER A 132 2.06 22.11 16.84
CA SER A 132 2.33 20.98 17.70
C SER A 132 1.20 19.97 17.55
N HIS A 133 1.55 18.71 17.30
CA HIS A 133 0.60 17.61 17.20
C HIS A 133 1.10 16.40 17.97
N ARG A 134 0.17 15.48 18.25
CA ARG A 134 0.46 14.19 18.88
C ARG A 134 0.47 13.10 17.82
N PHE A 135 1.47 12.25 17.93
CA PHE A 135 1.59 11.04 17.14
C PHE A 135 1.54 9.85 18.11
N LEU A 136 0.53 9.00 17.96
CA LEU A 136 0.43 7.71 18.65
C LEU A 136 0.99 6.61 17.75
N ALA A 137 2.11 6.00 18.15
CA ALA A 137 2.58 4.76 17.55
C ALA A 137 1.96 3.57 18.31
N LEU A 138 1.21 2.74 17.61
CA LEU A 138 0.59 1.52 18.14
C LEU A 138 1.24 0.31 17.46
N GLY A 139 2.23 -0.28 18.12
CA GLY A 139 2.92 -1.47 17.63
C GLY A 139 2.30 -2.74 18.17
N ASP A 140 2.43 -3.81 17.39
CA ASP A 140 2.25 -5.19 17.84
C ASP A 140 0.93 -5.42 18.58
N VAL A 141 -0.18 -4.96 17.97
CA VAL A 141 -1.51 -5.27 18.50
C VAL A 141 -1.69 -6.79 18.52
N GLN A 142 -1.21 -7.47 17.47
CA GLN A 142 -1.04 -8.93 17.35
C GLN A 142 -2.18 -9.75 17.97
N THR A 143 -3.43 -9.33 17.78
CA THR A 143 -4.55 -10.10 18.32
C THR A 143 -4.71 -11.38 17.51
N GLN A 144 -4.64 -12.53 18.18
CA GLN A 144 -4.69 -13.87 17.56
C GLN A 144 -6.12 -14.39 17.44
N ASN A 145 -7.05 -13.85 18.23
CA ASN A 145 -8.40 -14.38 18.38
C ASN A 145 -9.34 -13.36 19.00
N LYS A 146 -10.65 -13.67 18.98
CA LYS A 146 -11.71 -12.82 19.52
C LYS A 146 -11.55 -12.42 20.99
N TYR A 147 -10.93 -13.25 21.83
CA TYR A 147 -10.71 -12.90 23.23
C TYR A 147 -9.71 -11.75 23.34
N GLU A 148 -8.58 -11.84 22.63
CA GLU A 148 -7.56 -10.78 22.61
C GLU A 148 -8.08 -9.51 21.95
N THR A 149 -8.82 -9.64 20.85
CA THR A 149 -9.50 -8.52 20.21
C THR A 149 -10.49 -7.83 21.16
N ALA A 150 -11.21 -8.59 21.99
CA ALA A 150 -12.08 -8.02 23.02
C ALA A 150 -11.28 -7.26 24.10
N ARG A 151 -10.08 -7.72 24.46
CA ARG A 151 -9.18 -6.97 25.37
C ARG A 151 -8.68 -5.70 24.72
N PHE A 152 -8.25 -5.74 23.45
CA PHE A 152 -7.89 -4.55 22.69
C PHE A 152 -9.01 -3.49 22.75
N LEU A 153 -10.26 -3.90 22.46
CA LEU A 153 -11.41 -3.00 22.45
C LEU A 153 -11.82 -2.45 23.83
N ASN A 154 -11.65 -3.23 24.90
CA ASN A 154 -12.18 -2.91 26.24
C ASN A 154 -11.12 -2.45 27.24
N GLU A 155 -9.83 -2.63 26.95
CA GLU A 155 -8.71 -2.25 27.80
C GLU A 155 -7.82 -1.22 27.07
N THR A 156 -7.21 -1.62 25.94
CA THR A 156 -6.24 -0.78 25.22
C THR A 156 -6.86 0.49 24.63
N ILE A 157 -8.04 0.39 23.99
CA ILE A 157 -8.70 1.55 23.39
C ILE A 157 -9.09 2.61 24.43
N PRO A 158 -9.72 2.26 25.57
CA PRO A 158 -9.96 3.22 26.66
C PRO A 158 -8.69 3.91 27.17
N ASP A 159 -7.58 3.17 27.33
CA ASP A 159 -6.29 3.74 27.76
C ASP A 159 -5.74 4.75 26.74
N ILE A 160 -5.87 4.43 25.44
CA ILE A 160 -5.51 5.35 24.34
C ILE A 160 -6.36 6.63 24.41
N GLN A 161 -7.69 6.50 24.57
CA GLN A 161 -8.59 7.66 24.67
C GLN A 161 -8.23 8.55 25.86
N GLN A 162 -7.94 7.96 27.02
CA GLN A 162 -7.53 8.70 28.22
C GLN A 162 -6.21 9.46 27.98
N THR A 163 -5.27 8.84 27.28
CA THR A 163 -3.97 9.43 26.97
C THR A 163 -4.08 10.61 25.98
N LEU A 164 -4.99 10.52 25.01
CA LEU A 164 -5.15 11.50 23.93
C LEU A 164 -6.02 12.72 24.28
N ASN A 165 -6.69 12.73 25.44
CA ASN A 165 -7.70 13.73 25.80
C ASN A 165 -7.13 15.13 26.16
N THR A 166 -6.58 15.87 25.20
CA THR A 166 -5.96 17.19 25.47
C THR A 166 -6.21 18.29 24.44
N GLY A 167 -7.12 18.10 23.49
CA GLY A 167 -7.50 19.16 22.52
C GLY A 167 -6.43 19.54 21.48
N MET A 168 -5.36 18.76 21.36
CA MET A 168 -4.34 18.95 20.32
C MET A 168 -4.70 18.15 19.07
N ALA A 169 -4.25 18.62 17.90
CA ALA A 169 -4.19 17.81 16.69
C ALA A 169 -3.50 16.47 16.99
N ALA A 170 -4.17 15.35 16.73
CA ALA A 170 -3.65 14.03 17.00
C ALA A 170 -3.94 13.07 15.84
N PHE A 171 -3.03 12.14 15.60
CA PHE A 171 -3.22 11.01 14.70
C PHE A 171 -2.46 9.79 15.23
N GLY A 172 -2.86 8.62 14.77
CA GLY A 172 -2.20 7.36 15.10
C GLY A 172 -1.61 6.69 13.87
N VAL A 173 -0.61 5.86 14.10
CA VAL A 173 -0.08 4.92 13.11
C VAL A 173 0.05 3.57 13.81
N SER A 174 -0.55 2.53 13.23
CA SER A 174 -0.25 1.17 13.62
C SER A 174 1.04 0.78 12.94
N VAL A 175 2.08 0.44 13.69
CA VAL A 175 3.44 0.31 13.14
C VAL A 175 3.81 -1.12 12.73
N GLY A 176 2.82 -1.88 12.24
CA GLY A 176 2.96 -3.28 11.87
C GLY A 176 2.40 -4.25 12.89
N ASP A 177 2.28 -5.50 12.44
CA ASP A 177 1.78 -6.65 13.19
C ASP A 177 0.47 -6.33 13.91
N ILE A 178 -0.49 -5.84 13.11
CA ILE A 178 -1.82 -5.49 13.58
C ILE A 178 -2.53 -6.77 14.05
N MET A 179 -2.46 -7.82 13.24
CA MET A 179 -2.96 -9.15 13.59
C MET A 179 -1.81 -10.12 13.79
N PHE A 180 -2.13 -11.27 14.39
CA PHE A 180 -1.26 -12.44 14.36
C PHE A 180 -1.85 -13.46 13.38
N ASP A 181 -1.59 -13.23 12.09
CA ASP A 181 -1.95 -14.05 10.93
C ASP A 181 -3.44 -14.15 10.58
N ASP A 182 -4.36 -13.98 11.55
CA ASP A 182 -5.80 -14.01 11.28
C ASP A 182 -6.33 -12.63 10.85
N LEU A 183 -6.15 -12.33 9.56
CA LEU A 183 -6.60 -11.07 8.95
C LEU A 183 -8.13 -10.92 8.94
N SER A 184 -8.90 -11.97 9.23
CA SER A 184 -10.36 -11.89 9.34
C SER A 184 -10.84 -11.03 10.51
N LEU A 185 -9.93 -10.71 11.44
CA LEU A 185 -10.16 -9.86 12.61
C LEU A 185 -9.91 -8.36 12.35
N TYR A 186 -9.46 -7.96 11.17
CA TYR A 186 -9.31 -6.53 10.81
C TYR A 186 -10.56 -5.68 11.05
N PRO A 187 -11.80 -6.14 10.78
CA PRO A 187 -13.00 -5.36 11.10
C PRO A 187 -13.13 -5.01 12.58
N ASP A 188 -12.70 -5.90 13.48
CA ASP A 188 -12.75 -5.63 14.92
C ASP A 188 -11.64 -4.65 15.34
N TYR A 189 -10.45 -4.76 14.73
CA TYR A 189 -9.40 -3.75 14.90
C TYR A 189 -9.86 -2.37 14.42
N GLU A 190 -10.49 -2.29 13.24
CA GLU A 190 -11.08 -1.08 12.68
C GLU A 190 -12.13 -0.47 13.62
N ALA A 191 -12.94 -1.30 14.28
CA ALA A 191 -13.88 -0.83 15.31
C ALA A 191 -13.16 -0.20 16.51
N GLY A 192 -11.97 -0.71 16.89
CA GLY A 192 -11.12 -0.10 17.91
C GLY A 192 -10.53 1.23 17.46
N VAL A 193 -9.96 1.27 16.24
CA VAL A 193 -9.46 2.50 15.60
C VAL A 193 -10.55 3.57 15.58
N GLN A 194 -11.75 3.23 15.14
CA GLN A 194 -12.88 4.15 15.11
C GLN A 194 -13.16 4.76 16.48
N LYS A 195 -13.12 3.94 17.54
CA LYS A 195 -13.36 4.37 18.91
C LYS A 195 -12.28 5.31 19.44
N THR A 196 -11.03 5.27 18.94
CA THR A 196 -9.99 6.21 19.37
C THR A 196 -10.38 7.68 19.15
N GLY A 197 -11.24 7.95 18.16
CA GLY A 197 -11.70 9.31 17.83
C GLY A 197 -10.66 10.14 17.07
N ILE A 198 -9.56 9.54 16.62
CA ILE A 198 -8.51 10.18 15.84
C ILE A 198 -8.28 9.45 14.51
N PRO A 199 -7.78 10.11 13.45
CA PRO A 199 -7.38 9.44 12.23
C PRO A 199 -6.20 8.50 12.46
N PHE A 200 -6.23 7.35 11.78
CA PHE A 200 -5.25 6.29 11.97
C PHE A 200 -4.71 5.78 10.63
N PHE A 201 -3.40 5.77 10.50
CA PHE A 201 -2.67 5.15 9.41
C PHE A 201 -2.20 3.74 9.81
N GLN A 202 -1.91 2.90 8.82
CA GLN A 202 -1.47 1.52 9.05
C GLN A 202 -0.18 1.26 8.28
N VAL A 203 0.77 0.62 8.97
CA VAL A 203 1.95 -0.03 8.41
C VAL A 203 1.69 -1.52 8.47
N MET A 204 2.09 -2.22 7.42
CA MET A 204 1.96 -3.67 7.33
C MET A 204 3.13 -4.33 8.07
N GLY A 205 2.85 -5.31 8.93
CA GLY A 205 3.88 -6.19 9.50
C GLY A 205 3.93 -7.55 8.81
N ASN A 206 4.81 -8.42 9.29
CA ASN A 206 4.95 -9.75 8.71
C ASN A 206 3.79 -10.69 9.06
N HIS A 207 3.06 -10.40 10.14
CA HIS A 207 1.85 -11.12 10.50
C HIS A 207 0.57 -10.58 9.82
N ASP A 208 0.72 -9.54 9.00
CA ASP A 208 -0.36 -8.89 8.25
C ASP A 208 -0.45 -9.38 6.77
N LEU A 209 0.27 -10.46 6.43
CA LEU A 209 0.38 -11.00 5.08
C LEU A 209 -0.67 -12.09 4.79
N ASP A 210 -1.16 -12.12 3.56
CA ASP A 210 -1.86 -13.27 2.97
C ASP A 210 -0.84 -14.38 2.63
N PHE A 211 -0.67 -15.36 3.52
CA PHE A 211 0.28 -16.46 3.32
C PHE A 211 -0.03 -17.42 2.16
N ASP A 212 -1.23 -17.33 1.58
CA ASP A 212 -1.57 -18.05 0.35
C ASP A 212 -1.07 -17.32 -0.93
N GLY A 213 -0.52 -16.12 -0.78
CA GLY A 213 0.08 -15.34 -1.86
C GLY A 213 1.27 -16.06 -2.50
N PHE A 214 1.28 -16.10 -3.83
CA PHE A 214 2.39 -16.68 -4.61
C PHE A 214 3.52 -15.69 -4.89
N THR A 215 3.21 -14.39 -4.89
CA THR A 215 4.13 -13.27 -5.04
C THR A 215 3.99 -12.30 -3.88
N ASP A 216 4.97 -11.43 -3.72
CA ASP A 216 4.97 -10.36 -2.72
C ASP A 216 3.76 -9.42 -2.84
N GLU A 217 3.47 -8.97 -4.05
CA GLU A 217 2.30 -8.13 -4.32
C GLU A 217 0.99 -8.84 -3.99
N SER A 218 0.97 -10.16 -4.16
CA SER A 218 -0.21 -10.97 -3.86
C SER A 218 -0.36 -11.25 -2.36
N SER A 219 0.68 -11.13 -1.55
CA SER A 219 0.57 -11.32 -0.09
C SER A 219 0.03 -10.10 0.65
N THR A 220 -0.17 -8.95 -0.01
CA THR A 220 -0.65 -7.72 0.64
C THR A 220 -2.13 -7.42 0.33
N ARG A 221 -2.85 -8.34 -0.32
CA ARG A 221 -4.18 -8.09 -0.89
C ARG A 221 -5.22 -7.75 0.18
N THR A 222 -5.22 -8.46 1.29
CA THR A 222 -6.19 -8.23 2.37
C THR A 222 -5.87 -6.92 3.09
N PHE A 223 -4.61 -6.67 3.42
CA PHE A 223 -4.16 -5.39 3.99
C PHE A 223 -4.58 -4.20 3.11
N THR A 224 -4.23 -4.24 1.82
CA THR A 224 -4.49 -3.13 0.89
C THR A 224 -5.98 -2.88 0.64
N ARG A 225 -6.84 -3.91 0.76
CA ARG A 225 -8.30 -3.76 0.68
C ARG A 225 -8.87 -2.95 1.85
N HIS A 226 -8.31 -3.11 3.05
CA HIS A 226 -8.76 -2.38 4.24
C HIS A 226 -8.10 -1.01 4.35
N PHE A 227 -6.80 -0.92 4.09
CA PHE A 227 -5.99 0.25 4.49
C PHE A 227 -5.36 1.01 3.31
N GLY A 228 -5.39 0.47 2.10
CA GLY A 228 -4.88 1.16 0.90
C GLY A 228 -3.39 0.89 0.61
N PRO A 229 -2.63 1.87 0.10
CA PRO A 229 -1.21 1.71 -0.23
C PRO A 229 -0.37 1.21 0.95
N THR A 230 0.61 0.34 0.69
CA THR A 230 1.51 -0.22 1.71
C THR A 230 2.63 0.72 2.14
N TYR A 231 2.95 1.72 1.32
CA TYR A 231 3.91 2.78 1.59
C TYR A 231 3.37 4.12 1.08
N TYR A 232 3.69 5.21 1.78
CA TYR A 232 3.17 6.55 1.51
C TYR A 232 3.88 7.60 2.36
N SER A 233 3.60 8.87 2.08
CA SER A 233 4.07 9.98 2.90
C SER A 233 2.97 11.01 3.13
N PHE A 234 3.08 11.80 4.18
CA PHE A 234 2.17 12.92 4.42
C PHE A 234 2.81 13.99 5.28
N ASN A 235 2.24 15.19 5.26
CA ASN A 235 2.66 16.30 6.11
C ASN A 235 1.67 16.48 7.26
N ARG A 236 2.21 16.77 8.45
CA ARG A 236 1.45 17.29 9.58
C ARG A 236 2.23 18.43 10.20
N GLY A 237 1.70 19.65 10.10
CA GLY A 237 2.45 20.85 10.47
C GLY A 237 3.75 20.96 9.69
N ALA A 238 4.85 21.16 10.39
CA ALA A 238 6.19 21.23 9.81
C ALA A 238 6.89 19.85 9.66
N VAL A 239 6.21 18.75 9.98
CA VAL A 239 6.80 17.39 9.95
C VAL A 239 6.33 16.64 8.71
N HIS A 240 7.28 16.05 7.99
CA HIS A 240 7.02 15.11 6.90
C HIS A 240 7.19 13.68 7.42
N TYR A 241 6.12 12.89 7.37
CA TYR A 241 6.10 11.49 7.74
C TYR A 241 6.28 10.63 6.50
N VAL A 242 7.19 9.67 6.57
CA VAL A 242 7.44 8.68 5.52
C VAL A 242 7.16 7.31 6.11
N VAL A 243 6.28 6.56 5.45
CA VAL A 243 5.91 5.19 5.80
C VAL A 243 6.39 4.30 4.67
N LEU A 244 7.22 3.33 5.01
CA LEU A 244 7.79 2.36 4.09
C LEU A 244 7.27 0.98 4.46
N GLU A 245 7.14 0.13 3.46
CA GLU A 245 6.96 -1.31 3.65
C GLU A 245 8.34 -1.96 3.56
N ASP A 246 8.70 -2.68 4.61
CA ASP A 246 9.98 -3.36 4.74
C ASP A 246 9.83 -4.90 4.81
N VAL A 247 8.65 -5.43 4.54
CA VAL A 247 8.33 -6.85 4.60
C VAL A 247 8.13 -7.40 3.19
N MET A 248 9.12 -8.12 2.67
CA MET A 248 9.01 -8.81 1.38
C MET A 248 8.70 -10.30 1.59
N TRP A 249 7.55 -10.74 1.11
CA TRP A 249 7.14 -12.14 1.13
C TRP A 249 7.88 -12.98 0.08
N VAL A 250 8.42 -14.11 0.51
CA VAL A 250 9.17 -15.06 -0.33
C VAL A 250 8.57 -16.46 -0.31
N LYS A 251 7.26 -16.58 -0.03
CA LYS A 251 6.47 -17.83 0.07
C LYS A 251 6.83 -18.76 1.23
N SER A 252 8.11 -18.95 1.53
CA SER A 252 8.57 -19.74 2.67
C SER A 252 8.72 -18.93 3.96
N GLY A 253 8.28 -17.68 3.96
CA GLY A 253 8.52 -16.68 5.00
C GLY A 253 8.68 -15.30 4.38
N TYR A 254 9.35 -14.40 5.09
CA TYR A 254 9.61 -13.03 4.65
C TYR A 254 11.08 -12.64 4.77
N LEU A 255 11.46 -11.58 4.07
CA LEU A 255 12.73 -10.89 4.19
C LEU A 255 12.47 -9.43 4.59
N GLY A 256 13.32 -8.89 5.46
CA GLY A 256 13.39 -7.44 5.67
C GLY A 256 13.98 -6.78 4.43
N TYR A 257 13.17 -6.09 3.63
CA TYR A 257 13.58 -5.50 2.37
C TYR A 257 12.70 -4.32 1.98
N ILE A 258 13.32 -3.20 1.62
CA ILE A 258 12.62 -2.04 1.07
C ILE A 258 12.80 -2.07 -0.45
N HIS A 259 11.69 -2.14 -1.17
CA HIS A 259 11.73 -2.11 -2.63
C HIS A 259 12.30 -0.79 -3.14
N GLN A 260 13.14 -0.86 -4.18
CA GLN A 260 13.79 0.32 -4.76
C GLN A 260 12.77 1.37 -5.23
N GLU A 261 11.60 0.94 -5.67
CA GLU A 261 10.48 1.81 -6.10
C GLU A 261 10.00 2.74 -4.98
N GLN A 262 10.15 2.35 -3.71
CA GLN A 262 9.78 3.19 -2.56
C GLN A 262 10.80 4.30 -2.26
N LEU A 263 11.99 4.26 -2.88
CA LEU A 263 13.12 5.15 -2.60
C LEU A 263 13.42 6.13 -3.75
N THR A 264 12.58 6.17 -4.78
CA THR A 264 12.73 7.01 -5.97
C THR A 264 11.71 8.13 -6.00
#